data_AF-A0A957QHG1-F1
#
_entry.id   AF-A0A957QHG1-F1
#
_cell.length_a   1.000
_cell.length_b   1.000
_cell.length_c   1.000
_cell.angle_alpha   90.00
_cell.angle_beta   90.00
_cell.angle_gamma   90.00
#
_symmetry.space_group_name_H-M   'P 1'
#
loop_
_entity.id
_entity.type
_entity.pdbx_description
1 polymer ?
#
loop_
_entity_poly.entity_id
_entity_poly.type
_entity_poly.pdbx_seq_one_letter_code
_entity_poly.pdbx_strand_id
1 'polypeptide(L)'
;CHVDAVRWGYYEQLGYDRALADQIAAEQGLIAMLRYCEPFDVAMLEQLLVDHSGIIDLGASNSVYENEALLCRAEAALAPVPYVILLLPSADPNASGAILKERLIQMLTAAGQSYSDELFSLNDYLLRQPANGRLAKQIVYTSGKQPDEICAEIVLLG
;
A
#
# COMPACT_ATOMS: atom_id res chain seq x y z
N CYS A 1 -0.45 -10.87 -9.39
CA CYS A 1 -1.28 -11.08 -8.18
C CYS A 1 -1.74 -9.71 -7.70
N HIS A 2 -3.04 -9.48 -7.56
CA HIS A 2 -3.59 -8.27 -6.95
C HIS A 2 -3.89 -8.58 -5.49
N VAL A 3 -3.15 -8.00 -4.54
CA VAL A 3 -3.18 -8.44 -3.14
C VAL A 3 -4.57 -8.30 -2.51
N ASP A 4 -5.33 -7.24 -2.83
CA ASP A 4 -6.69 -7.11 -2.25
C ASP A 4 -7.66 -8.23 -2.64
N ALA A 5 -7.38 -8.97 -3.72
CA ALA A 5 -8.19 -10.10 -4.14
C ALA A 5 -7.90 -11.38 -3.35
N VAL A 6 -6.74 -11.48 -2.70
CA VAL A 6 -6.26 -12.71 -2.05
C VAL A 6 -5.97 -12.56 -0.55
N ARG A 7 -5.76 -11.33 -0.05
CA ARG A 7 -5.29 -11.05 1.32
C ARG A 7 -6.11 -11.74 2.41
N TRP A 8 -7.42 -11.83 2.25
CA TRP A 8 -8.32 -12.38 3.26
C TRP A 8 -8.03 -13.86 3.54
N GLY A 9 -7.67 -14.65 2.51
CA GLY A 9 -7.33 -16.06 2.70
C GLY A 9 -6.09 -16.25 3.57
N TYR A 10 -5.09 -15.36 3.46
CA TYR A 10 -3.91 -15.38 4.33
C TYR A 10 -4.26 -14.92 5.75
N TYR A 11 -5.06 -13.86 5.86
CA TYR A 11 -5.45 -13.29 7.16
C TYR A 11 -6.24 -14.29 8.00
N GLU A 12 -7.18 -15.00 7.38
CA GLU A 12 -8.00 -16.02 8.05
C GLU A 12 -7.15 -17.17 8.61
N GLN A 13 -6.13 -17.62 7.89
CA GLN A 13 -5.21 -18.67 8.36
C GLN A 13 -4.41 -18.25 9.60
N LEU A 14 -4.21 -16.94 9.77
CA LEU A 14 -3.50 -16.34 10.90
C LEU A 14 -4.42 -15.94 12.05
N GLY A 15 -5.73 -16.22 11.93
CA GLY A 15 -6.71 -15.90 12.96
C GLY A 15 -7.13 -14.44 13.00
N TYR A 16 -7.11 -13.74 11.85
CA TYR A 16 -7.62 -12.38 11.75
C TYR A 16 -9.08 -12.30 12.19
N ASP A 17 -9.37 -11.39 13.12
CA ASP A 17 -10.72 -11.15 13.61
C ASP A 17 -11.30 -9.92 12.92
N ARG A 18 -12.16 -10.18 11.93
CA ARG A 18 -12.82 -9.12 11.17
C ARG A 18 -13.78 -8.28 12.02
N ALA A 19 -14.45 -8.89 12.99
CA ALA A 19 -15.37 -8.14 13.86
C ALA A 19 -14.60 -7.19 14.77
N LEU A 20 -13.44 -7.64 15.28
CA LEU A 20 -12.52 -6.78 16.02
C LEU A 20 -11.97 -5.65 15.14
N ALA A 21 -11.57 -5.93 13.90
CA ALA A 21 -11.09 -4.89 12.99
C ALA A 21 -12.16 -3.83 12.71
N ASP A 22 -13.40 -4.25 12.45
CA ASP A 22 -14.54 -3.35 12.23
C ASP A 22 -14.82 -2.51 13.50
N GLN A 23 -14.73 -3.13 14.69
CA GLN A 23 -14.87 -2.42 15.96
C GLN A 23 -13.75 -1.38 16.16
N ILE A 24 -12.49 -1.74 15.91
CA ILE A 24 -11.35 -0.81 16.00
C ILE A 24 -11.54 0.35 15.03
N ALA A 25 -11.95 0.09 13.79
CA ALA A 25 -12.20 1.14 12.81
C ALA A 25 -13.31 2.10 13.27
N ALA A 26 -14.40 1.57 13.83
CA ALA A 26 -15.53 2.37 14.30
C ALA A 26 -15.19 3.21 15.55
N GLU A 27 -14.42 2.66 16.49
CA GLU A 27 -14.12 3.30 17.77
C GLU A 27 -12.87 4.19 17.72
N GLN A 28 -11.88 3.84 16.90
CA GLN A 28 -10.52 4.41 16.92
C GLN A 28 -10.05 4.90 15.54
N GLY A 29 -10.84 4.70 14.49
CA GLY A 29 -10.56 5.17 13.13
C GLY A 29 -9.70 4.23 12.30
N LEU A 30 -9.60 4.55 11.00
CA LEU A 30 -8.95 3.68 10.01
C LEU A 30 -7.45 3.43 10.27
N ILE A 31 -6.73 4.39 10.82
CA ILE A 31 -5.30 4.24 11.13
C ILE A 31 -5.09 3.21 12.24
N ALA A 32 -5.95 3.20 13.28
CA ALA A 32 -5.88 2.19 14.33
C ALA A 32 -6.16 0.78 13.78
N MET A 33 -7.10 0.67 12.84
CA MET A 33 -7.36 -0.59 12.14
C MET A 33 -6.15 -1.04 11.30
N LEU A 34 -5.43 -0.12 10.65
CA LEU A 34 -4.20 -0.46 9.91
C LEU A 34 -3.12 -1.03 10.83
N ARG A 35 -2.93 -0.45 12.02
CA ARG A 35 -1.98 -0.99 13.03
C ARG A 35 -2.34 -2.41 13.45
N TYR A 36 -3.64 -2.70 13.58
CA TYR A 36 -4.12 -4.06 13.85
C TYR A 36 -3.78 -5.02 12.70
N CYS A 37 -3.83 -4.54 11.45
CA CYS A 37 -3.52 -5.33 10.26
C CYS A 37 -2.02 -5.61 10.07
N GLU A 38 -1.10 -4.75 10.54
CA GLU A 38 0.36 -4.89 10.33
C GLU A 38 0.93 -6.32 10.49
N PRO A 39 0.65 -7.06 11.59
CA PRO A 39 1.21 -8.41 11.75
C PRO A 39 0.68 -9.40 10.70
N PHE A 40 -0.54 -9.19 10.20
CA PHE A 40 -1.13 -9.99 9.13
C PHE A 40 -0.58 -9.57 7.76
N ASP A 41 -0.38 -8.27 7.54
CA ASP A 41 0.23 -7.72 6.32
C ASP A 41 1.61 -8.33 6.06
N VAL A 42 2.50 -8.34 7.06
CA VAL A 42 3.85 -8.87 6.88
C VAL A 42 3.88 -10.40 6.71
N ALA A 43 3.05 -11.12 7.47
CA ALA A 43 2.98 -12.57 7.34
C ALA A 43 2.38 -13.00 5.99
N MET A 44 1.38 -12.26 5.52
CA MET A 44 0.86 -12.41 4.16
C MET A 44 1.96 -12.12 3.13
N LEU A 45 2.71 -11.02 3.25
CA LEU A 45 3.78 -10.67 2.32
C LEU A 45 4.82 -11.80 2.21
N GLU A 46 5.27 -12.33 3.35
CA GLU A 46 6.22 -13.45 3.41
C GLU A 46 5.72 -14.68 2.64
N GLN A 47 4.45 -15.07 2.85
CA GLN A 47 3.88 -16.23 2.17
C GLN A 47 3.56 -15.95 0.69
N LEU A 48 3.09 -14.74 0.38
CA LEU A 48 2.68 -14.35 -0.96
C LEU A 48 3.86 -14.34 -1.94
N LEU A 49 5.07 -14.02 -1.47
CA LEU A 49 6.32 -14.13 -2.24
C LEU A 49 6.73 -15.58 -2.54
N VAL A 50 6.26 -16.55 -1.74
CA VAL A 50 6.46 -17.98 -1.98
C VAL A 50 5.41 -18.51 -2.96
N ASP A 51 4.16 -18.11 -2.77
CA ASP A 51 3.01 -18.65 -3.50
C ASP A 51 2.87 -18.08 -4.92
N HIS A 52 3.45 -16.91 -5.18
CA HIS A 52 3.30 -16.22 -6.47
C HIS A 52 4.64 -15.83 -7.09
N SER A 53 4.77 -16.15 -8.37
CA SER A 53 5.80 -15.60 -9.26
C SER A 53 5.21 -14.52 -10.17
N GLY A 54 5.99 -13.47 -10.45
CA GLY A 54 5.62 -12.41 -11.40
C GLY A 54 5.28 -11.09 -10.71
N ILE A 55 4.38 -10.30 -11.31
CA ILE A 55 4.00 -8.99 -10.78
C ILE A 55 3.05 -9.17 -9.60
N ILE A 56 3.41 -8.58 -8.45
CA ILE A 56 2.58 -8.49 -7.26
C ILE A 56 2.23 -7.01 -7.06
N ASP A 57 0.94 -6.72 -7.05
CA ASP A 57 0.38 -5.39 -6.83
C ASP A 57 -0.09 -5.26 -5.38
N LEU A 58 0.66 -4.48 -4.60
CA LEU A 58 0.42 -4.23 -3.18
C LEU A 58 -0.45 -2.99 -3.01
N GLY A 59 -1.46 -3.09 -2.16
CA GLY A 59 -2.24 -1.93 -1.73
C GLY A 59 -1.39 -0.99 -0.88
N ALA A 60 -1.74 0.30 -0.84
CA ALA A 60 -0.98 1.33 -0.15
C ALA A 60 -0.79 1.07 1.37
N SER A 61 -1.67 0.26 1.99
CA SER A 61 -1.52 -0.16 3.39
C SER A 61 -0.43 -1.22 3.61
N ASN A 62 -0.10 -2.04 2.61
CA ASN A 62 0.81 -3.18 2.78
C ASN A 62 2.29 -2.77 2.95
N SER A 63 2.60 -1.48 2.74
CA SER A 63 3.91 -0.87 2.98
C SER A 63 3.96 0.02 4.21
N VAL A 64 2.97 -0.09 5.11
CA VAL A 64 2.87 0.71 6.34
C VAL A 64 3.18 -0.13 7.55
N TYR A 65 4.17 0.32 8.32
CA TYR A 65 4.61 -0.34 9.54
C TYR A 65 5.03 0.72 10.56
N GLU A 66 4.29 0.85 11.66
CA GLU A 66 4.72 1.59 12.84
C GLU A 66 5.55 0.70 13.78
N ASN A 67 5.34 -0.62 13.75
CA ASN A 67 6.15 -1.57 14.48
C ASN A 67 7.44 -1.90 13.71
N GLU A 68 8.57 -1.39 14.20
CA GLU A 68 9.89 -1.59 13.59
C GLU A 68 10.26 -3.08 13.43
N ALA A 69 9.83 -3.97 14.32
CA ALA A 69 10.12 -5.39 14.19
C ALA A 69 9.37 -6.04 13.01
N LEU A 70 8.15 -5.55 12.72
CA LEU A 70 7.39 -6.00 11.54
C LEU A 70 7.99 -5.41 10.25
N LEU A 71 8.44 -4.15 10.29
CA LEU A 71 9.16 -3.54 9.17
C LEU A 71 10.44 -4.31 8.82
N CYS A 72 11.26 -4.66 9.82
CA CYS A 72 12.46 -5.47 9.60
C CYS A 72 12.15 -6.83 8.95
N ARG A 73 11.01 -7.45 9.27
CA ARG A 73 10.55 -8.68 8.62
C ARG A 73 10.18 -8.44 7.15
N ALA A 74 9.44 -7.38 6.85
CA ALA A 74 9.10 -7.00 5.49
C ALA A 74 10.36 -6.70 4.65
N GLU A 75 11.32 -5.97 5.22
CA GLU A 75 12.63 -5.71 4.60
C GLU A 75 13.38 -7.01 4.30
N ALA A 76 13.41 -7.95 5.24
CA ALA A 76 14.05 -9.26 5.04
C ALA A 76 13.35 -10.11 3.96
N ALA A 77 12.01 -10.10 3.94
CA ALA A 77 11.22 -10.82 2.93
C ALA A 77 11.45 -10.27 1.52
N LEU A 78 11.60 -8.95 1.38
CA LEU A 78 11.84 -8.28 0.10
C LEU A 78 13.32 -8.18 -0.29
N ALA A 79 14.25 -8.46 0.62
CA ALA A 79 15.69 -8.46 0.35
C ALA A 79 16.09 -9.27 -0.91
N PRO A 80 15.61 -10.51 -1.14
CA PRO A 80 15.92 -11.28 -2.34
C PRO A 80 15.19 -10.81 -3.61
N VAL A 81 14.14 -9.99 -3.50
CA VAL A 81 13.32 -9.57 -4.64
C VAL A 81 14.01 -8.43 -5.39
N PRO A 82 14.52 -8.60 -6.63
CA PRO A 82 15.34 -7.58 -7.28
C PRO A 82 14.58 -6.27 -7.54
N TYR A 83 13.26 -6.36 -7.77
CA TYR A 83 12.41 -5.22 -8.11
C TYR A 83 11.33 -5.01 -7.06
N VAL A 84 11.46 -3.93 -6.30
CA VAL A 84 10.39 -3.40 -5.43
C VAL A 84 10.20 -1.94 -5.82
N ILE A 85 9.07 -1.65 -6.46
CA ILE A 85 8.85 -0.38 -7.15
C ILE A 85 7.74 0.38 -6.44
N LEU A 86 8.06 1.55 -5.93
CA LEU A 86 7.08 2.48 -5.39
C LEU A 86 6.63 3.45 -6.47
N LEU A 87 5.32 3.50 -6.72
CA LEU A 87 4.71 4.45 -7.65
C LEU A 87 4.22 5.68 -6.89
N LEU A 88 4.74 6.85 -7.25
CA LEU A 88 4.31 8.14 -6.70
C LEU A 88 3.98 9.10 -7.83
N PRO A 89 3.09 10.09 -7.68
CA PRO A 89 2.94 11.13 -8.70
C PRO A 89 4.20 11.99 -8.85
N SER A 90 4.85 12.35 -7.75
CA SER A 90 5.96 13.31 -7.69
C SER A 90 6.96 12.96 -6.58
N ALA A 91 8.19 13.45 -6.72
CA ALA A 91 9.23 13.39 -5.68
C ALA A 91 8.90 14.25 -4.46
N ASP A 92 8.13 15.34 -4.66
CA ASP A 92 7.64 16.18 -3.57
C ASP A 92 6.39 15.52 -2.95
N PRO A 93 6.43 15.13 -1.66
CA PRO A 93 5.29 14.53 -0.98
C PRO A 93 4.04 15.43 -0.98
N ASN A 94 4.21 16.75 -0.92
CA ASN A 94 3.08 17.68 -0.93
C ASN A 94 2.43 17.71 -2.32
N ALA A 95 3.22 17.75 -3.38
CA ALA A 95 2.72 17.65 -4.75
C ALA A 95 2.03 16.29 -5.02
N SER A 96 2.62 15.20 -4.54
CA SER A 96 2.01 13.86 -4.60
C SER A 96 0.68 13.81 -3.87
N GLY A 97 0.61 14.34 -2.64
CA GLY A 97 -0.62 14.39 -1.87
C GLY A 97 -1.73 15.19 -2.57
N ALA A 98 -1.40 16.34 -3.16
CA ALA A 98 -2.35 17.14 -3.91
C ALA A 98 -2.90 16.39 -5.14
N ILE A 99 -2.03 15.77 -5.94
CA ILE A 99 -2.43 15.00 -7.13
C ILE A 99 -3.29 13.79 -6.75
N LEU A 100 -2.89 13.03 -5.72
CA LEU A 100 -3.66 11.86 -5.27
C LEU A 100 -5.04 12.28 -4.73
N LYS A 101 -5.11 13.39 -3.98
CA LYS A 101 -6.38 13.93 -3.50
C LYS A 101 -7.31 14.31 -4.65
N GLU A 102 -6.79 14.99 -5.67
CA GLU A 102 -7.58 15.35 -6.86
C GLU A 102 -8.09 14.10 -7.61
N ARG A 103 -7.22 13.13 -7.86
CA ARG A 103 -7.59 11.85 -8.51
C ARG A 103 -8.66 11.10 -7.72
N LEU A 104 -8.54 11.05 -6.40
CA LEU A 104 -9.50 10.41 -5.52
C LEU A 104 -10.88 11.09 -5.57
N ILE A 105 -10.91 12.43 -5.53
CA ILE A 105 -12.15 13.21 -5.69
C ILE A 105 -12.80 12.91 -7.04
N GLN A 106 -12.04 12.94 -8.14
CA GLN A 106 -12.55 12.65 -9.47
C GLN A 106 -13.16 11.24 -9.55
N MET A 107 -12.45 10.23 -9.04
CA MET A 107 -12.89 8.84 -9.03
C MET A 107 -14.19 8.67 -8.23
N LEU A 108 -14.25 9.20 -7.00
CA LEU A 108 -15.44 9.08 -6.15
C LEU A 108 -16.63 9.86 -6.73
N THR A 109 -16.39 11.04 -7.30
CA THR A 109 -17.45 11.83 -7.96
C THR A 109 -18.02 11.07 -9.15
N ALA A 110 -17.17 10.47 -9.99
CA ALA A 110 -17.61 9.67 -11.13
C ALA A 110 -18.39 8.41 -10.69
N ALA A 111 -18.07 7.86 -9.52
CA ALA A 111 -18.79 6.74 -8.92
C ALA A 111 -20.06 7.15 -8.13
N GLY A 112 -20.37 8.45 -8.02
CA GLY A 112 -21.49 8.94 -7.21
C GLY A 112 -21.29 8.76 -5.69
N GLN A 113 -20.04 8.63 -5.25
CA GLN A 113 -19.67 8.42 -3.85
C GLN A 113 -19.23 9.73 -3.19
N SER A 114 -19.51 9.87 -1.90
CA SER A 114 -18.99 10.96 -1.10
C SER A 114 -17.54 10.71 -0.68
N TYR A 115 -16.83 11.79 -0.36
CA TYR A 115 -15.50 11.76 0.23
C TYR A 115 -15.53 12.51 1.57
N SER A 116 -14.58 12.19 2.46
CA SER A 116 -14.47 12.76 3.79
C SER A 116 -13.04 13.24 4.07
N ASP A 117 -12.91 14.13 5.06
CA ASP A 117 -11.59 14.56 5.53
C ASP A 117 -10.79 13.40 6.16
N GLU A 118 -11.46 12.41 6.74
CA GLU A 118 -10.82 11.19 7.23
C GLU A 118 -10.14 10.42 6.09
N LEU A 119 -10.81 10.28 4.94
CA LEU A 119 -10.24 9.62 3.77
C LEU A 119 -9.00 10.35 3.24
N PHE A 120 -9.03 11.68 3.21
CA PHE A 120 -7.86 12.48 2.81
C PHE A 120 -6.72 12.39 3.83
N SER A 121 -7.05 12.35 5.12
CA SER A 121 -6.08 12.18 6.20
C SER A 121 -5.42 10.80 6.14
N LEU A 122 -6.19 9.76 5.81
CA LEU A 122 -5.67 8.42 5.59
C LEU A 122 -4.71 8.40 4.39
N ASN A 123 -5.07 9.01 3.27
CA ASN A 123 -4.19 9.06 2.10
C ASN A 123 -2.86 9.78 2.39
N ASP A 124 -2.90 10.91 3.11
CA ASP A 124 -1.69 11.62 3.53
C ASP A 124 -0.85 10.79 4.51
N TYR A 125 -1.51 10.11 5.45
CA TYR A 125 -0.85 9.18 6.37
C TYR A 125 -0.11 8.07 5.63
N LEU A 126 -0.75 7.40 4.67
CA LEU A 126 -0.15 6.33 3.86
C LEU A 126 1.03 6.83 3.02
N LEU A 127 0.85 7.97 2.34
CA LEU A 127 1.87 8.57 1.48
C LEU A 127 3.16 8.88 2.25
N ARG A 128 3.04 9.36 3.49
CA ARG A 128 4.16 9.84 4.30
C ARG A 128 4.85 8.75 5.12
N GLN A 129 4.45 7.49 4.99
CA GLN A 129 5.07 6.41 5.74
C GLN A 129 6.54 6.24 5.35
N PRO A 130 7.49 6.31 6.31
CA PRO A 130 8.91 6.10 6.04
C PRO A 130 9.20 4.72 5.45
N ALA A 131 8.39 3.72 5.81
CA ALA A 131 8.48 2.35 5.30
C ALA A 131 8.38 2.28 3.76
N ASN A 132 7.62 3.17 3.11
CA ASN A 132 7.54 3.23 1.65
C ASN A 132 8.94 3.39 1.02
N GLY A 133 9.75 4.32 1.53
CA GLY A 133 11.10 4.58 1.03
C GLY A 133 12.13 3.53 1.45
N ARG A 134 11.90 2.83 2.56
CA ARG A 134 12.79 1.77 3.06
C ARG A 134 12.60 0.45 2.30
N LEU A 135 11.36 0.12 1.97
CA LEU A 135 11.02 -1.12 1.27
C LEU A 135 11.28 -1.01 -0.23
N ALA A 136 11.07 0.17 -0.81
CA ALA A 136 11.28 0.40 -2.24
C ALA A 136 12.76 0.34 -2.62
N LYS A 137 13.05 -0.37 -3.71
CA LYS A 137 14.37 -0.39 -4.37
C LYS A 137 14.43 0.62 -5.51
N GLN A 138 13.28 0.96 -6.08
CA GLN A 138 13.11 1.95 -7.14
C GLN A 138 11.85 2.77 -6.89
N ILE A 139 11.87 4.04 -7.31
CA ILE A 139 10.70 4.92 -7.26
C ILE A 139 10.44 5.41 -8.68
N VAL A 140 9.20 5.25 -9.15
CA VAL A 140 8.77 5.75 -10.47
C VAL A 140 7.74 6.85 -10.27
N TYR A 141 8.02 8.02 -10.83
CA TYR A 141 7.13 9.16 -10.77
C TYR A 141 6.15 9.17 -11.94
N THR A 142 4.86 9.31 -11.65
CA THR A 142 3.75 9.04 -12.60
C THR A 142 3.02 10.29 -13.08
N SER A 143 3.28 11.47 -12.50
CA SER A 143 2.61 12.69 -12.93
C SER A 143 2.94 13.02 -14.39
N GLY A 144 1.90 13.30 -15.18
CA GLY A 144 2.04 13.64 -16.61
C GLY A 144 2.31 12.45 -17.53
N LYS A 145 2.44 11.23 -17.02
CA LYS A 145 2.71 10.01 -17.82
C LYS A 145 1.44 9.18 -18.00
N GLN A 146 1.29 8.58 -19.17
CA GLN A 146 0.31 7.55 -19.45
C GLN A 146 0.78 6.19 -18.89
N PRO A 147 -0.14 5.24 -18.63
CA PRO A 147 0.20 3.90 -18.15
C PRO A 147 1.27 3.20 -19.02
N ASP A 148 1.18 3.30 -20.35
CA ASP A 148 2.15 2.66 -21.25
C ASP A 148 3.56 3.25 -21.11
N GLU A 149 3.66 4.55 -20.84
CA GLU A 149 4.96 5.22 -20.59
C GLU A 149 5.56 4.76 -19.26
N ILE A 150 4.73 4.61 -18.22
CA ILE A 150 5.14 4.11 -16.91
C ILE A 150 5.58 2.65 -17.01
N CYS A 151 4.83 1.82 -17.73
CA CYS A 151 5.18 0.42 -17.98
C CYS A 151 6.51 0.31 -18.73
N ALA A 152 6.71 1.12 -19.78
CA ALA A 152 7.97 1.13 -20.53
C ALA A 152 9.16 1.52 -19.62
N GLU A 153 9.00 2.52 -18.76
CA GLU A 153 10.03 2.91 -17.80
C GLU A 153 10.36 1.78 -16.81
N ILE A 154 9.34 1.11 -16.27
CA ILE A 154 9.54 -0.02 -15.36
C ILE A 154 10.30 -1.18 -16.04
N VAL A 155 9.95 -1.50 -17.29
CA VAL A 155 10.64 -2.56 -18.04
C VAL A 155 12.11 -2.22 -18.29
N LEU A 156 12.45 -0.93 -18.47
CA LEU A 156 13.83 -0.47 -18.65
C LEU A 156 14.67 -0.49 -17.36
N LEU A 157 14.08 -0.74 -16.19
CA LEU A 157 14.82 -0.88 -14.93
C LEU A 157 15.48 -2.26 -14.76
N GLY A 158 15.12 -3.25 -15.58
CA GLY A 158 15.64 -4.62 -15.52
C GLY A 158 16.53 -5.02 -16.69
#